data_AF-A0AAW4WXA1-F1
#
_entry.id   AF-A0AAW4WXA1-F1
#
_cell.length_a   1.000
_cell.length_b   1.000
_cell.length_c   1.000
_cell.angle_alpha   90.00
_cell.angle_beta   90.00
_cell.angle_gamma   90.00
#
_symmetry.space_group_name_H-M   'P 1'
#
loop_
_entity.id
_entity.type
_entity.pdbx_description
1 polymer ?
#
loop_
_entity_poly.entity_id
_entity_poly.type
_entity_poly.pdbx_seq_one_letter_code
_entity_poly.pdbx_strand_id
1 'polypeptide(L)' 'EGWKQMTKRLGDKIQLVGDDLFVTNIKRLACGIKLGAANAILLKLNQIGTLSEALDAVEMAQKAGYRAVISHRSGE' A
#
# COMPACT_ATOMS: atom_id res chain seq x y z
N GLU A 1 -11.21 -6.64 8.69
CA GLU A 1 -10.88 -7.84 9.49
C GLU A 1 -10.07 -8.88 8.73
N GLY A 2 -10.55 -9.41 7.59
CA GLY A 2 -9.83 -10.47 6.84
C GLY A 2 -8.37 -10.17 6.49
N TRP A 3 -8.06 -8.96 6.02
CA TRP A 3 -6.67 -8.55 5.72
C TRP A 3 -5.72 -8.63 6.92
N LYS A 4 -6.19 -8.29 8.13
CA LYS A 4 -5.38 -8.38 9.35
C LYS A 4 -5.02 -9.83 9.67
N GLN A 5 -6.02 -10.72 9.58
CA GLN A 5 -5.82 -12.15 9.84
C GLN A 5 -4.88 -12.77 8.81
N MET A 6 -5.04 -12.41 7.53
CA MET A 6 -4.14 -12.83 6.46
C MET A 6 -2.71 -12.34 6.71
N THR A 7 -2.54 -11.08 7.12
CA THR A 7 -1.24 -10.49 7.44
C THR A 7 -0.59 -11.18 8.62
N LYS A 8 -1.33 -11.44 9.70
CA LYS A 8 -0.84 -12.20 10.86
C LYS A 8 -0.38 -13.61 10.49
N ARG A 9 -1.06 -14.26 9.53
CA ARG A 9 -0.75 -15.65 9.14
C ARG A 9 0.40 -15.75 8.14
N LEU A 10 0.53 -14.80 7.23
CA LEU A 10 1.38 -14.93 6.03
C LEU A 10 2.42 -13.80 5.87
N GLY A 11 2.27 -12.68 6.58
CA GLY A 11 3.04 -11.45 6.35
C GLY A 11 4.55 -11.58 6.56
N ASP A 12 4.99 -12.55 7.36
CA ASP A 12 6.43 -12.81 7.58
C ASP A 12 7.06 -13.68 6.49
N LYS A 13 6.23 -14.32 5.64
CA LYS A 13 6.69 -15.29 4.63
C LYS A 13 6.56 -14.74 3.22
N ILE A 14 5.53 -13.94 2.96
CA ILE A 14 5.21 -13.44 1.63
C ILE A 14 4.85 -11.96 1.67
N GLN A 15 5.02 -11.32 0.52
CA GLN A 15 4.54 -9.97 0.32
C GLN A 15 3.02 -9.98 0.09
N LEU A 16 2.30 -9.16 0.84
CA LEU A 16 0.87 -8.92 0.75
C LEU A 16 0.68 -7.50 0.27
N VAL A 17 0.37 -7.34 -1.01
CA VAL A 17 0.26 -6.03 -1.67
C VAL A 17 -1.18 -5.54 -1.64
N GLY A 18 -1.42 -4.37 -1.06
CA GLY A 18 -2.71 -3.69 -1.11
C GLY A 18 -2.81 -2.79 -2.34
N ASP A 19 -3.62 -3.19 -3.32
CA ASP A 19 -4.04 -2.36 -4.47
C ASP A 19 -5.36 -1.65 -4.14
N ASP A 20 -6.51 -2.27 -4.41
CA ASP A 20 -7.84 -1.72 -4.09
C ASP A 20 -8.06 -1.49 -2.59
N LEU A 21 -7.26 -2.14 -1.75
CA LEU A 21 -7.25 -1.90 -0.32
C LEU A 21 -6.87 -0.44 -0.02
N PHE A 22 -5.83 0.06 -0.67
CA PHE A 22 -5.25 1.38 -0.41
C PHE A 22 -5.58 2.42 -1.48
N VAL A 23 -5.82 2.00 -2.74
CA VAL A 23 -6.11 2.86 -3.90
C VAL A 23 -5.18 4.07 -4.00
N THR A 24 -3.90 3.86 -3.70
CA THR A 24 -2.89 4.94 -3.64
C THR A 24 -3.34 6.12 -2.75
N ASN A 25 -4.09 5.88 -1.67
CA ASN A 25 -4.63 6.93 -0.79
C ASN A 25 -3.97 6.91 0.59
N ILE A 26 -3.37 8.05 0.98
CA ILE A 26 -2.62 8.22 2.23
C ILE A 26 -3.45 7.87 3.48
N LYS A 27 -4.72 8.30 3.55
CA LYS A 27 -5.57 8.03 4.73
C LYS A 27 -5.88 6.54 4.88
N ARG A 28 -6.08 5.85 3.75
CA ARG A 28 -6.33 4.40 3.74
C ARG A 28 -5.07 3.62 4.09
N LEU A 29 -3.91 4.02 3.56
CA LEU A 29 -2.62 3.46 3.91
C LEU A 29 -2.34 3.61 5.41
N ALA A 30 -2.50 4.82 5.97
CA ALA A 30 -2.31 5.07 7.40
C ALA A 30 -3.24 4.19 8.27
N CYS A 31 -4.49 4.01 7.86
CA CYS A 31 -5.43 3.10 8.53
C CYS A 31 -4.95 1.64 8.46
N GLY A 32 -4.51 1.18 7.29
CA GLY A 32 -3.96 -0.16 7.10
C GLY A 32 -2.75 -0.44 7.97
N ILE A 33 -1.80 0.49 8.01
CA ILE A 33 -0.61 0.44 8.86
C ILE A 33 -1.02 0.31 10.33
N LYS A 34 -1.90 1.21 10.81
CA LYS A 34 -2.39 1.18 12.21
C LYS A 34 -3.07 -0.15 12.56
N LEU A 35 -3.76 -0.74 11.60
CA LEU A 35 -4.48 -2.00 11.79
C LEU A 35 -3.61 -3.24 11.54
N GLY A 36 -2.37 -3.11 11.06
CA GLY A 36 -1.53 -4.24 10.68
C GLY A 36 -2.10 -5.05 9.51
N ALA A 37 -2.62 -4.35 8.49
CA ALA A 37 -3.19 -4.95 7.29
C ALA A 37 -2.27 -4.73 6.08
N ALA A 38 -1.89 -5.83 5.43
CA ALA A 38 -0.89 -5.90 4.36
C ALA A 38 0.54 -5.58 4.85
N ASN A 39 1.53 -5.66 3.96
CA ASN A 39 2.92 -5.25 4.21
C ASN A 39 3.56 -4.56 2.99
N ALA A 40 2.77 -4.27 1.96
CA ALA A 40 3.15 -3.51 0.79
C ALA A 40 1.94 -2.78 0.19
N ILE A 41 2.19 -1.69 -0.53
CA ILE A 41 1.21 -0.92 -1.30
C ILE A 41 1.54 -0.98 -2.80
N LEU A 42 0.51 -1.14 -3.63
CA LEU A 42 0.63 -0.92 -5.07
C LEU A 42 0.34 0.56 -5.36
N LEU A 43 1.32 1.25 -5.92
CA LEU A 43 1.21 2.67 -6.29
C LEU A 43 0.88 2.79 -7.76
N LYS A 44 -0.26 3.42 -8.05
CA LYS A 44 -0.68 3.80 -9.39
C LYS A 44 -0.73 5.31 -9.46
N LEU A 45 0.18 5.92 -10.21
CA LEU A 45 0.32 7.38 -10.28
C LEU A 45 -0.97 8.08 -10.72
N ASN A 46 -1.79 7.43 -11.54
CA ASN A 46 -3.08 7.98 -11.98
C ASN A 46 -4.22 7.85 -10.96
N GLN A 47 -4.01 7.15 -9.84
CA GLN A 47 -4.96 7.10 -8.73
C GLN A 47 -4.73 8.20 -7.69
N ILE A 48 -3.64 8.95 -7.83
CA ILE A 48 -3.24 10.03 -6.93
C ILE A 48 -3.05 11.31 -7.76
N GLY A 49 -3.41 12.46 -7.18
CA GLY A 49 -3.57 13.68 -7.97
C GLY A 49 -2.27 14.21 -8.55
N THR A 50 -1.19 14.13 -7.77
CA THR A 50 0.11 14.73 -8.10
C THR A 50 1.28 13.81 -7.80
N LEU A 51 2.43 14.09 -8.44
CA LEU A 51 3.68 13.37 -8.18
C LEU A 51 4.16 13.57 -6.73
N SER A 52 3.97 14.76 -6.16
CA SER A 52 4.32 15.03 -4.77
C SER A 52 3.54 14.14 -3.80
N GLU A 53 2.22 14.04 -3.97
CA GLU A 53 1.40 13.15 -3.16
C GLU A 53 1.79 11.67 -3.35
N ALA A 54 2.21 11.28 -4.55
CA ALA A 54 2.73 9.93 -4.80
C ALA A 54 4.01 9.66 -4.00
N LEU A 55 4.93 10.62 -3.94
CA LEU A 55 6.15 10.54 -3.15
C LEU A 55 5.84 10.48 -1.65
N ASP A 56 4.88 11.27 -1.17
CA ASP A 56 4.43 11.23 0.22
C ASP A 56 3.87 9.85 0.60
N ALA A 57 3.12 9.21 -0.31
CA ALA A 57 2.62 7.85 -0.12
C ALA A 57 3.74 6.80 -0.09
N VAL A 58 4.76 6.93 -0.95
CA VAL A 58 5.97 6.10 -0.90
C VAL A 58 6.68 6.25 0.44
N GLU A 59 6.93 7.49 0.86
CA GLU A 59 7.68 7.79 2.08
C GLU A 59 6.94 7.27 3.32
N MET A 60 5.62 7.47 3.38
CA MET A 60 4.78 6.93 4.46
C MET A 60 4.86 5.39 4.53
N ALA A 61 4.77 4.71 3.37
CA ALA A 61 4.87 3.26 3.32
C ALA A 61 6.23 2.80 3.85
N GLN A 62 7.33 3.38 3.35
CA GLN A 62 8.69 3.01 3.74
C GLN A 62 8.95 3.25 5.23
N LYS A 63 8.52 4.39 5.78
CA LYS A 63 8.65 4.70 7.22
C LYS A 63 7.90 3.70 8.11
N ALA A 64 6.81 3.12 7.60
CA ALA A 64 6.05 2.09 8.29
C ALA A 64 6.57 0.66 8.05
N GLY A 65 7.69 0.49 7.33
CA GLY A 65 8.23 -0.82 6.97
C GLY A 65 7.47 -1.51 5.83
N TYR A 66 6.57 -0.81 5.14
CA TYR A 66 5.87 -1.32 3.97
C TYR A 66 6.73 -1.14 2.72
N ARG A 67 6.60 -2.08 1.79
CA ARG A 67 7.18 -1.95 0.45
C ARG A 67 6.25 -1.15 -0.46
N ALA A 68 6.82 -0.27 -1.26
CA ALA A 68 6.11 0.48 -2.29
C ALA A 68 6.38 -0.15 -3.66
N VAL A 69 5.36 -0.71 -4.31
CA VAL A 69 5.46 -1.32 -5.64
C VAL A 69 4.85 -0.37 -6.65
N ILE A 70 5.65 0.16 -7.57
CA ILE A 70 5.16 1.04 -8.64
C ILE A 70 4.53 0.18 -9.73
N SER A 71 3.29 0.51 -10.12
CA SER A 71 2.53 -0.24 -11.12
C SER A 71 2.32 0.59 -12.38
N HIS A 72 2.58 -0.05 -13.52
CA HIS A 72 2.01 0.36 -14.80
C HIS A 72 0.50 0.00 -14.83
N ARG A 73 -0.30 0.66 -15.68
CA ARG A 73 -1.71 0.32 -15.90
C ARG A 73 -1.84 -0.42 -17.22
N SER A 74 -2.77 -1.37 -17.28
CA SER A 74 -3.09 -2.20 -18.46
C SER A 74 -3.51 -1.44 -19.74
N GLY A 75 -3.51 -0.10 -19.73
CA GLY A 75 -3.81 0.75 -20.87
C GLY A 75 -2.61 1.57 -21.37
N GLU A 76 -1.40 1.21 -20.92
CA GLU A 76 -0.17 1.46 -21.71
C GLU A 76 -0.03 0.46 -22.84
#